data_AF-A0AAW1KEM2-F1
#
_entry.id   AF-A0AAW1KEM2-F1
#
_cell.length_a   1.000
_cell.length_b   1.000
_cell.length_c   1.000
_cell.angle_alpha   90.00
_cell.angle_beta   90.00
_cell.angle_gamma   90.00
#
_symmetry.space_group_name_H-M   'P 1'
#
loop_
_entity.id
_entity.type
_entity.pdbx_description
1 polymer ?
#
loop_
_entity_poly.entity_id
_entity_poly.type
_entity_poly.pdbx_seq_one_letter_code
_entity_poly.pdbx_strand_id
1 'polypeptide(L)'
;METKTTSSMNLLVIVTLLCVTSFVMARPSIITESVPAPSPSEDYRVQQCATGIGETCGNSIFHYVFGAGKHVSKECCTRLVNVGEDCHDLLTNVTIRLEQFPEHQAKEIKFKNDKAWELCKKDGQISN
;
A
#
# COMPACT_ATOMS: atom_id res chain seq x y z
N MET A 1 11.37 68.76 -43.64
CA MET A 1 11.40 67.29 -43.79
C MET A 1 11.32 66.69 -42.40
N GLU A 2 10.17 66.75 -41.76
CA GLU A 2 8.97 65.91 -41.99
C GLU A 2 9.14 64.45 -41.51
N THR A 3 8.44 64.20 -40.40
CA THR A 3 7.66 62.98 -40.11
C THR A 3 8.36 61.62 -40.13
N LYS A 4 8.80 61.13 -38.95
CA LYS A 4 9.06 59.69 -38.76
C LYS A 4 8.78 59.13 -37.35
N THR A 5 7.91 59.78 -36.57
CA THR A 5 7.63 59.35 -35.18
C THR A 5 6.21 58.78 -34.98
N THR A 6 5.29 59.00 -35.94
CA THR A 6 3.89 58.59 -35.80
C THR A 6 3.62 57.13 -36.22
N SER A 7 4.51 56.52 -37.00
CA SER A 7 4.32 55.14 -37.52
C SER A 7 4.68 54.05 -36.51
N SER A 8 5.65 54.28 -35.62
CA SER A 8 6.09 53.29 -34.62
C SER A 8 5.12 53.18 -33.45
N MET A 9 4.54 54.31 -33.04
CA MET A 9 3.61 54.37 -31.91
C MET A 9 2.28 53.68 -32.22
N ASN A 10 1.76 53.85 -33.45
CA ASN A 10 0.55 53.17 -33.91
C ASN A 10 0.74 51.65 -34.06
N LEU A 11 1.92 51.21 -34.50
CA LEU A 11 2.24 49.78 -34.61
C LEU A 11 2.28 49.11 -33.22
N LEU A 12 2.89 49.78 -32.24
CA LEU A 12 2.94 49.30 -30.86
C LEU A 12 1.53 49.16 -30.24
N VAL A 13 0.66 50.15 -30.45
CA VAL A 13 -0.71 50.12 -29.93
C VAL A 13 -1.53 48.99 -30.57
N ILE A 14 -1.42 48.77 -31.89
CA ILE A 14 -2.13 47.70 -32.59
C ILE A 14 -1.66 46.30 -32.12
N VAL A 15 -0.35 46.10 -31.94
CA VAL A 15 0.21 44.84 -31.43
C VAL A 15 -0.30 44.54 -30.02
N THR A 16 -0.33 45.55 -29.14
CA THR A 16 -0.87 45.37 -27.79
C THR A 16 -2.36 45.00 -27.80
N LEU A 17 -3.17 45.64 -28.64
CA LEU A 17 -4.60 45.35 -28.79
C LEU A 17 -4.90 43.92 -29.26
N LEU A 18 -4.10 43.39 -30.19
CA LEU A 18 -4.23 42.00 -30.67
C LEU A 18 -3.81 40.96 -29.63
N CYS A 19 -2.84 41.29 -28.76
CA CYS A 19 -2.43 40.40 -27.68
C CYS A 19 -3.52 40.26 -26.60
N VAL A 20 -4.17 41.36 -26.19
CA VAL A 20 -5.21 41.29 -25.13
C VAL A 20 -6.45 40.50 -25.55
N THR A 21 -6.82 40.51 -26.84
CA THR A 21 -7.99 39.76 -27.33
C THR A 21 -7.78 38.24 -27.36
N SER A 22 -6.53 37.78 -27.29
CA SER A 22 -6.18 36.36 -27.32
C SER A 22 -6.18 35.69 -25.93
N PHE A 23 -6.31 36.48 -24.85
CA PHE A 23 -6.28 35.97 -23.46
C PHE A 23 -7.62 35.45 -22.93
N VAL A 24 -8.60 35.19 -23.79
CA VAL A 24 -9.82 34.49 -23.40
C VAL A 24 -9.92 33.18 -24.18
N MET A 25 -9.41 32.09 -23.59
CA MET A 25 -9.99 30.73 -23.59
C MET A 25 -8.98 29.70 -23.06
N ALA A 26 -8.98 29.53 -21.75
CA ALA A 26 -8.97 28.20 -21.13
C ALA A 26 -9.42 28.40 -19.68
N ARG A 27 -10.69 28.09 -19.38
CA ARG A 27 -11.03 27.72 -18.00
C ARG A 27 -10.15 26.51 -17.68
N PRO A 28 -9.23 26.56 -16.71
CA PRO A 28 -8.64 25.33 -16.23
C PRO A 28 -9.80 24.53 -15.64
N SER A 29 -10.17 23.44 -16.30
CA SER A 29 -10.90 22.38 -15.62
C SER A 29 -10.01 22.02 -14.42
N ILE A 30 -10.47 22.35 -13.22
CA ILE A 30 -9.86 21.85 -12.00
C ILE A 30 -10.05 20.34 -12.07
N ILE A 31 -9.05 19.64 -12.59
CA ILE A 31 -8.92 18.21 -12.36
C ILE A 31 -8.59 18.16 -10.87
N THR A 32 -9.58 17.85 -10.05
CA THR A 32 -9.34 17.36 -8.70
C THR A 32 -8.62 16.02 -8.87
N GLU A 33 -7.30 16.08 -9.05
CA GLU A 33 -6.44 14.92 -8.93
C GLU A 33 -6.54 14.52 -7.46
N SER A 34 -7.32 13.48 -7.19
CA SER A 34 -7.42 12.90 -5.86
C SER A 34 -6.04 12.31 -5.53
N VAL A 35 -5.19 13.11 -4.89
CA VAL A 35 -3.92 12.63 -4.34
C VAL A 35 -4.25 11.46 -3.41
N PRO A 36 -3.79 10.23 -3.71
CA PRO A 36 -4.04 9.10 -2.84
C PRO A 36 -3.52 9.42 -1.45
N ALA A 37 -4.30 9.12 -0.42
CA ALA A 37 -3.85 9.26 0.96
C ALA A 37 -2.52 8.50 1.14
N PRO A 38 -1.55 9.04 1.90
CA PRO A 38 -0.30 8.35 2.13
C PRO A 38 -0.55 6.98 2.75
N SER A 39 0.08 5.94 2.19
CA SER A 39 -0.02 4.58 2.75
C SER A 39 0.58 4.55 4.15
N PRO A 40 -0.02 3.83 5.11
CA PRO A 40 0.57 3.67 6.43
C PRO A 40 1.97 3.05 6.36
N SER A 41 2.84 3.40 7.32
CA SER A 41 4.18 2.82 7.42
C SER A 41 4.12 1.30 7.64
N GLU A 42 5.20 0.59 7.27
CA GLU A 42 5.30 -0.86 7.49
C GLU A 42 5.12 -1.20 8.98
N ASP A 43 5.79 -0.48 9.89
CA ASP A 43 5.68 -0.69 11.32
C ASP A 43 4.24 -0.57 11.83
N TYR A 44 3.50 0.45 11.36
CA TYR A 44 2.10 0.63 11.74
C TYR A 44 1.24 -0.53 11.22
N ARG A 45 1.46 -0.98 9.99
CA ARG A 45 0.74 -2.11 9.42
C ARG A 45 1.04 -3.41 10.17
N VAL A 46 2.32 -3.67 10.48
CA VAL A 46 2.76 -4.81 11.31
C VAL A 46 2.04 -4.78 12.66
N GLN A 47 2.02 -3.62 13.32
CA GLN A 47 1.34 -3.46 14.60
C GLN A 47 -0.17 -3.74 14.49
N GLN A 48 -0.84 -3.22 13.46
CA GLN A 48 -2.27 -3.47 13.24
C GLN A 48 -2.56 -4.96 13.00
N CYS A 49 -1.77 -5.61 12.14
CA CYS A 49 -1.91 -7.04 11.85
C CYS A 49 -1.71 -7.89 13.11
N ALA A 50 -0.62 -7.64 13.85
CA ALA A 50 -0.31 -8.38 15.07
C ALA A 50 -1.39 -8.16 16.15
N THR A 51 -1.89 -6.93 16.31
CA THR A 51 -2.95 -6.60 17.27
C THR A 51 -4.26 -7.29 16.92
N GLY A 52 -4.64 -7.33 15.64
CA GLY A 52 -5.86 -7.98 15.19
C GLY A 52 -5.86 -9.50 15.39
N ILE A 53 -4.68 -10.14 15.27
CA ILE A 53 -4.51 -11.57 15.59
C ILE A 53 -4.50 -11.78 17.11
N GLY A 54 -3.82 -10.91 17.86
CA GLY A 54 -3.64 -11.01 19.31
C GLY A 54 -2.53 -11.98 19.72
N GLU A 55 -1.97 -11.79 20.90
CA GLU A 55 -0.74 -12.47 21.36
C GLU A 55 -0.84 -14.00 21.35
N THR A 56 -1.88 -14.57 21.98
CA THR A 56 -2.05 -16.03 22.09
C THR A 56 -2.13 -16.69 20.72
N CYS A 57 -2.91 -16.11 19.81
CA CYS A 57 -3.06 -16.63 18.46
C CYS A 57 -1.83 -16.37 17.59
N GLY A 58 -1.21 -15.21 17.75
CA GLY A 58 0.06 -14.87 17.10
C GLY A 58 1.14 -15.90 17.44
N ASN A 59 1.27 -16.28 18.70
CA ASN A 59 2.23 -17.30 19.12
C ASN A 59 1.91 -18.69 18.53
N SER A 60 0.64 -19.10 18.52
CA SER A 60 0.21 -20.38 17.92
C SER A 60 0.54 -20.43 16.42
N ILE A 61 0.25 -19.35 15.69
CA ILE A 61 0.51 -19.25 14.25
C ILE A 61 2.01 -19.18 13.99
N PHE A 62 2.75 -18.41 14.79
CA PHE A 62 4.21 -18.34 14.71
C PHE A 62 4.85 -19.73 14.88
N HIS A 63 4.44 -20.50 15.89
CA HIS A 63 4.96 -21.85 16.08
C HIS A 63 4.60 -22.81 14.94
N TYR A 64 3.46 -22.62 14.27
CA TYR A 64 3.10 -23.39 13.09
C TYR A 64 4.02 -23.06 11.90
N VAL A 65 4.25 -21.78 11.64
CA VAL A 65 4.98 -21.31 10.46
C VAL A 65 6.50 -21.47 10.62
N PHE A 66 7.05 -21.09 11.77
CA PHE A 66 8.49 -21.04 12.03
C PHE A 66 9.01 -22.23 12.86
N GLY A 67 8.11 -22.95 13.53
CA GLY A 67 8.46 -24.04 14.44
C GLY A 67 8.01 -25.43 13.98
N ALA A 68 7.79 -26.29 14.97
CA ALA A 68 7.27 -27.65 14.82
C ALA A 68 5.76 -27.74 15.17
N GLY A 69 5.07 -26.60 15.27
CA GLY A 69 3.63 -26.56 15.54
C GLY A 69 2.84 -27.28 14.44
N LYS A 70 1.79 -28.01 14.83
CA LYS A 70 1.01 -28.84 13.89
C LYS A 70 -0.42 -28.35 13.67
N HIS A 71 -0.91 -27.46 14.52
CA HIS A 71 -2.31 -27.07 14.55
C HIS A 71 -2.46 -25.59 14.95
N VAL A 72 -3.47 -24.96 14.39
CA VAL A 72 -3.96 -23.62 14.74
C VAL A 72 -5.44 -23.79 15.08
N SER A 73 -5.89 -23.24 16.21
CA SER A 73 -7.28 -23.40 16.66
C SER A 73 -8.27 -22.67 15.75
N LYS A 74 -9.56 -23.06 15.79
CA LYS A 74 -10.62 -22.37 15.06
C LYS A 74 -10.72 -20.89 15.41
N GLU A 75 -10.56 -20.56 16.69
CA GLU A 75 -10.55 -19.18 17.16
C GLU A 75 -9.40 -18.40 16.51
N CYS A 76 -8.19 -18.95 16.53
CA CYS A 76 -7.03 -18.26 15.96
C CYS A 76 -7.10 -18.15 14.44
N CYS A 77 -7.65 -19.15 13.76
CA CYS A 77 -7.94 -19.05 12.33
C CYS A 77 -8.98 -17.97 12.01
N THR A 78 -10.04 -17.84 12.82
CA THR A 78 -11.01 -16.75 12.67
C THR A 78 -10.33 -15.39 12.75
N ARG A 79 -9.46 -15.19 13.75
CA ARG A 79 -8.72 -13.93 13.90
C ARG A 79 -7.77 -13.66 12.74
N LEU A 80 -7.04 -14.69 12.29
CA LEU A 80 -6.14 -14.58 11.14
C LEU A 80 -6.89 -14.20 9.86
N VAL A 81 -8.00 -14.88 9.57
CA VAL A 81 -8.83 -14.59 8.40
C VAL A 81 -9.44 -13.18 8.46
N ASN A 82 -9.82 -12.72 9.66
CA ASN A 82 -10.36 -11.37 9.84
C ASN A 82 -9.34 -10.26 9.54
N VAL A 83 -8.04 -10.46 9.83
CA VAL A 83 -7.00 -9.49 9.45
C VAL A 83 -6.55 -9.63 8.00
N GLY A 84 -6.78 -10.80 7.38
CA GLY A 84 -6.53 -11.04 5.95
C GLY A 84 -5.17 -11.65 5.62
N GLU A 85 -5.06 -12.18 4.40
CA GLU A 85 -3.86 -12.83 3.85
C GLU A 85 -2.67 -11.88 3.83
N ASP A 86 -2.88 -10.64 3.39
CA ASP A 86 -1.85 -9.61 3.35
C ASP A 86 -1.20 -9.37 4.73
N CYS A 87 -1.98 -9.46 5.81
CA CYS A 87 -1.46 -9.32 7.17
C CYS A 87 -0.62 -10.53 7.57
N HIS A 88 -1.08 -11.73 7.25
CA HIS A 88 -0.34 -12.96 7.50
C HIS A 88 1.00 -12.96 6.76
N ASP A 89 0.98 -12.63 5.47
CA ASP A 89 2.16 -12.52 4.62
C ASP A 89 3.10 -11.41 5.08
N LEU A 90 2.57 -10.25 5.47
CA LEU A 90 3.37 -9.15 5.97
C LEU A 90 4.18 -9.57 7.19
N LEU A 91 3.51 -10.14 8.20
CA LEU A 91 4.16 -10.58 9.44
C LEU A 91 5.22 -11.63 9.17
N THR A 92 4.94 -12.60 8.30
CA THR A 92 5.91 -13.64 7.93
C THR A 92 7.10 -13.05 7.18
N ASN A 93 6.87 -12.20 6.17
CA ASN A 93 7.95 -11.63 5.36
C ASN A 93 8.84 -10.67 6.16
N VAL A 94 8.26 -9.87 7.06
CA VAL A 94 9.03 -9.02 7.98
C VAL A 94 9.90 -9.88 8.88
N THR A 95 9.35 -10.94 9.48
CA THR A 95 10.10 -11.88 10.32
C THR A 95 11.25 -12.53 9.55
N ILE A 96 11.01 -13.01 8.32
CA ILE A 96 12.04 -13.58 7.45
C ILE A 96 13.22 -12.61 7.26
N ARG A 97 12.92 -11.33 7.01
CA ARG A 97 13.92 -10.29 6.80
C ARG A 97 14.69 -9.96 8.07
N LEU A 98 13.99 -9.75 9.19
CA LEU A 98 14.59 -9.35 10.47
C LEU A 98 15.52 -10.44 11.03
N GLU A 99 15.08 -11.70 10.97
CA GLU A 99 15.85 -12.85 11.45
C GLU A 99 16.88 -13.36 10.42
N GLN A 100 16.91 -12.76 9.23
CA GLN A 100 17.87 -13.07 8.16
C GLN A 100 17.91 -14.56 7.79
N PHE A 101 16.74 -15.19 7.67
CA PHE A 101 16.65 -16.61 7.33
C PHE A 101 17.31 -16.89 5.97
N PRO A 102 18.14 -17.96 5.85
CA PRO A 102 18.69 -18.40 4.58
C PRO A 102 17.58 -18.73 3.56
N GLU A 103 17.87 -18.55 2.27
CA GLU A 103 16.86 -18.72 1.20
C GLU A 103 16.11 -20.07 1.25
N HIS A 104 16.81 -21.16 1.55
CA HIS A 104 16.18 -22.48 1.66
C HIS A 104 15.18 -22.57 2.82
N GLN A 105 15.49 -21.97 3.98
CA GLN A 105 14.58 -21.89 5.12
C GLN A 105 13.44 -20.92 4.83
N ALA A 106 13.73 -19.77 4.21
CA ALA A 106 12.70 -18.81 3.81
C ALA A 106 11.66 -19.45 2.87
N LYS A 107 12.08 -20.31 1.93
CA LYS A 107 11.18 -21.08 1.06
C LYS A 107 10.28 -22.04 1.86
N GLU A 108 10.85 -22.77 2.82
CA GLU A 108 10.08 -23.66 3.69
C GLU A 108 9.07 -22.88 4.56
N ILE A 109 9.50 -21.76 5.14
CA ILE A 109 8.66 -20.88 5.94
C ILE A 109 7.50 -20.34 5.11
N LYS A 110 7.76 -19.87 3.89
CA LYS A 110 6.70 -19.40 2.97
C LYS A 110 5.71 -20.52 2.62
N PHE A 111 6.21 -21.72 2.35
CA PHE A 111 5.32 -22.87 2.15
C PHE A 111 4.43 -23.15 3.36
N LYS A 112 4.96 -23.08 4.58
CA LYS A 112 4.17 -23.24 5.82
C LYS A 112 3.21 -22.08 6.05
N ASN A 113 3.60 -20.86 5.70
CA ASN A 113 2.75 -19.67 5.73
C ASN A 113 1.49 -19.87 4.87
N ASP A 114 1.67 -20.26 3.61
CA ASP A 114 0.58 -20.50 2.67
C ASP A 114 -0.32 -21.64 3.17
N LYS A 115 0.29 -22.69 3.71
CA LYS A 115 -0.45 -23.82 4.31
C LYS A 115 -1.28 -23.40 5.52
N ALA A 116 -0.77 -22.53 6.38
CA ALA A 116 -1.52 -22.01 7.52
C ALA A 116 -2.74 -21.20 7.06
N TRP A 117 -2.57 -20.37 6.03
CA TRP A 117 -3.66 -19.61 5.43
C TRP A 117 -4.74 -20.52 4.84
N GLU A 118 -4.35 -21.52 4.04
CA GLU A 118 -5.26 -22.49 3.45
C GLU A 118 -6.02 -23.32 4.49
N LEU A 119 -5.36 -23.69 5.60
CA LEU A 119 -6.00 -24.34 6.74
C LEU A 119 -7.06 -23.45 7.39
N CYS A 120 -6.76 -22.18 7.58
CA CYS A 120 -7.66 -21.25 8.25
C CYS A 120 -8.85 -20.85 7.37
N LYS A 121 -8.69 -20.77 6.04
CA LYS A 121 -9.82 -20.55 5.12
C LYS A 121 -10.82 -21.71 5.09
N LYS A 122 -10.36 -22.95 5.29
CA LYS A 122 -11.21 -24.17 5.27
C LYS A 122 -11.85 -24.48 6.63
N ASP A 123 -12.20 -23.43 7.37
CA ASP A 123 -12.95 -23.49 8.64
C ASP A 123 -12.14 -23.91 9.88
N GLY A 124 -10.81 -23.91 9.79
CA GLY A 124 -9.89 -23.99 10.93
C GLY A 124 -10.23 -25.04 11.97
N GLN A 125 -10.00 -26.32 11.70
CA GLN A 125 -9.97 -27.40 12.69
C GLN A 125 -8.95 -28.44 12.24
N ILE A 126 -8.17 -29.06 13.16
CA ILE A 126 -8.28 -30.50 13.51
C ILE A 126 -7.60 -30.72 14.88
N SER A 127 -8.41 -30.75 15.95
CA SER A 127 -8.19 -31.68 17.06
C SER A 127 -9.49 -32.45 17.22
N ASN A 128 -9.43 -33.74 16.91
CA ASN A 128 -10.36 -34.73 17.42
C ASN A 128 -9.65 -35.40 18.61
#